data_AF-A0A7I7QIL1-F1
#
_entry.id   AF-A0A7I7QIL1-F1
#
_cell.length_a   1.000
_cell.length_b   1.000
_cell.length_c   1.000
_cell.angle_alpha   90.00
_cell.angle_beta   90.00
_cell.angle_gamma   90.00
#
_symmetry.space_group_name_H-M   'P 1'
#
loop_
_entity.id
_entity.type
_entity.pdbx_description
1 polymer ?
#
loop_
_entity_poly.entity_id
_entity_poly.type
_entity_poly.pdbx_seq_one_letter_code
_entity_poly.pdbx_strand_id
1 'polypeptide(L)'
;MANPSRPLKPKQIESLNSAKVGTAIKWMSKAQTFLFKKTGGKFGNKFLKGAEVGILTTIGRKSGEPRDSPLLFLQEGPRIVLVASQGGRATNPMWYLNLKANPQVTFQTKTGTSTLAARDANDAERDEYWPKLDAMYADFANYRSYTDRKIPIVICDPA
;
A
#
# COMPACT_ATOMS: atom_id res chain seq x y z
N MET A 1 7.80 -23.13 -2.19
CA MET A 1 7.54 -22.83 -3.61
C MET A 1 6.51 -21.71 -3.66
N ALA A 2 6.76 -20.63 -4.40
CA ALA A 2 5.78 -19.57 -4.58
C ALA A 2 4.56 -20.15 -5.31
N ASN A 3 3.34 -19.88 -4.81
CA ASN A 3 2.13 -20.29 -5.52
C ASN A 3 2.09 -19.59 -6.88
N PRO A 4 1.75 -20.30 -7.98
CA PRO A 4 1.67 -19.68 -9.29
C PRO A 4 0.62 -18.56 -9.28
N SER A 5 0.89 -17.50 -10.04
CA SER A 5 -0.06 -16.40 -10.21
C SER A 5 -1.39 -16.93 -10.79
N ARG A 6 -2.51 -16.42 -10.30
CA ARG A 6 -3.85 -16.78 -10.74
C ARG A 6 -4.43 -15.59 -11.51
N PRO A 7 -4.14 -15.45 -12.81
CA PRO A 7 -4.58 -14.31 -13.59
C PRO A 7 -6.11 -14.24 -13.63
N LEU A 8 -6.65 -13.04 -13.52
CA LEU A 8 -8.08 -12.79 -13.66
C LEU A 8 -8.50 -12.82 -15.13
N LYS A 9 -9.72 -13.31 -15.40
CA LYS A 9 -10.33 -13.19 -16.73
C LYS A 9 -10.66 -11.72 -17.05
N PRO A 10 -10.75 -11.32 -18.33
CA PRO A 10 -11.02 -9.93 -18.71
C PRO A 10 -12.24 -9.29 -18.02
N LYS A 11 -13.37 -10.00 -17.95
CA LYS A 11 -14.58 -9.53 -17.23
C LYS A 11 -14.34 -9.28 -15.74
N GLN A 12 -13.45 -10.05 -15.11
CA GLN A 12 -13.10 -9.87 -13.70
C GLN A 12 -12.20 -8.64 -13.51
N ILE A 13 -11.29 -8.37 -14.47
CA ILE A 13 -10.48 -7.15 -14.49
C ILE A 13 -11.38 -5.91 -14.67
N GLU A 14 -12.37 -5.97 -15.56
CA GLU A 14 -13.35 -4.89 -15.73
C GLU A 14 -14.12 -4.62 -14.43
N SER A 15 -14.64 -5.67 -13.80
CA SER A 15 -15.34 -5.58 -12.51
C SER A 15 -14.44 -5.00 -11.40
N LEU A 16 -13.19 -5.45 -11.31
CA LEU A 16 -12.17 -4.96 -10.37
C LEU A 16 -11.96 -3.45 -10.52
N ASN A 17 -12.05 -2.92 -11.74
CA ASN A 17 -11.85 -1.50 -12.03
C ASN A 17 -13.12 -0.65 -11.91
N SER A 18 -14.28 -1.25 -11.66
CA SER A 18 -15.53 -0.53 -11.46
C SER A 18 -15.48 0.50 -10.32
N ALA A 19 -16.32 1.53 -10.43
CA ALA A 19 -16.48 2.55 -9.39
C ALA A 19 -16.98 1.96 -8.07
N LYS A 20 -17.86 0.95 -8.14
CA LYS A 20 -18.40 0.25 -6.95
C LYS A 20 -17.29 -0.37 -6.10
N VAL A 21 -16.33 -1.07 -6.74
CA VAL A 21 -15.17 -1.64 -6.04
C VAL A 21 -14.29 -0.54 -5.44
N GLY A 22 -14.08 0.57 -6.15
CA GLY A 22 -13.32 1.71 -5.63
C GLY A 22 -13.95 2.32 -4.37
N THR A 23 -15.28 2.48 -4.38
CA THR A 23 -16.06 2.96 -3.23
C THR A 23 -15.99 1.98 -2.06
N ALA A 24 -16.11 0.68 -2.31
CA ALA A 24 -15.97 -0.35 -1.28
C ALA A 24 -14.58 -0.30 -0.62
N ILE A 25 -13.50 -0.25 -1.42
CA ILE A 25 -12.13 -0.12 -0.90
C ILE A 25 -12.00 1.12 -0.02
N LYS A 26 -12.52 2.27 -0.46
CA LYS A 26 -12.46 3.52 0.32
C LYS A 26 -13.12 3.38 1.69
N TRP A 27 -14.30 2.76 1.77
CA TRP A 27 -15.00 2.57 3.04
C TRP A 27 -14.32 1.55 3.94
N MET A 28 -13.82 0.44 3.38
CA MET A 28 -13.03 -0.54 4.14
C MET A 28 -11.77 0.10 4.72
N SER A 29 -11.03 0.87 3.93
CA SER A 29 -9.85 1.61 4.41
C SER A 29 -10.21 2.57 5.55
N LYS A 30 -11.32 3.31 5.44
CA LYS A 30 -11.78 4.19 6.53
C LYS A 30 -12.10 3.44 7.81
N ALA A 31 -12.82 2.32 7.71
CA ALA A 31 -13.18 1.51 8.87
C ALA A 31 -11.93 0.92 9.55
N GLN A 32 -10.98 0.41 8.75
CA GLN A 32 -9.73 -0.14 9.26
C GLN A 32 -8.87 0.93 9.94
N THR A 33 -8.70 2.10 9.33
CA THR A 33 -7.97 3.22 9.95
C THR A 33 -8.62 3.66 11.26
N PHE A 34 -9.94 3.77 11.31
CA PHE A 34 -10.67 4.13 12.53
C PHE A 34 -10.40 3.11 13.64
N LEU A 35 -10.51 1.81 13.35
CA LEU A 35 -10.26 0.75 14.31
C LEU A 35 -8.80 0.76 14.79
N PHE A 36 -7.84 0.93 13.88
CA PHE A 36 -6.42 1.01 14.20
C PHE A 36 -6.13 2.18 15.15
N LYS A 37 -6.54 3.40 14.77
CA LYS A 37 -6.25 4.61 15.56
C LYS A 37 -6.95 4.58 16.91
N LYS A 38 -8.21 4.14 16.98
CA LYS A 38 -8.98 4.06 18.22
C LYS A 38 -8.37 3.08 19.23
N THR A 39 -7.66 2.07 18.75
CA THR A 39 -7.14 0.98 19.59
C THR A 39 -5.62 1.04 19.78
N GLY A 40 -4.97 2.10 19.29
CA GLY A 40 -3.51 2.22 19.31
C GLY A 40 -2.80 1.08 18.56
N GLY A 41 -3.43 0.56 17.50
CA GLY A 41 -2.89 -0.55 16.72
C GLY A 41 -3.08 -1.95 17.32
N LYS A 42 -3.90 -2.10 18.39
CA LYS A 42 -4.30 -3.43 18.91
C LYS A 42 -5.23 -4.19 17.97
N PHE A 43 -6.12 -3.48 17.26
CA PHE A 43 -7.03 -4.04 16.26
C PHE A 43 -6.89 -3.30 14.93
N GLY A 44 -7.21 -3.96 13.81
CA GLY A 44 -7.06 -3.38 12.46
C GLY A 44 -5.62 -3.32 11.93
N ASN A 45 -4.66 -3.84 12.70
CA ASN A 45 -3.23 -3.96 12.36
C ASN A 45 -2.89 -5.20 11.53
N LYS A 46 -3.89 -6.00 11.16
CA LYS A 46 -3.74 -7.19 10.33
C LYS A 46 -4.67 -7.10 9.13
N PHE A 47 -4.18 -7.52 7.98
CA PHE A 47 -4.96 -7.71 6.77
C PHE A 47 -5.24 -9.20 6.55
N LEU A 48 -5.79 -9.54 5.39
CA LEU A 48 -5.95 -10.92 4.93
C LEU A 48 -4.64 -11.70 5.13
N LYS A 49 -4.77 -12.96 5.55
CA LYS A 49 -3.64 -13.89 5.79
C LYS A 49 -2.65 -13.42 6.87
N GLY A 50 -3.04 -12.48 7.74
CA GLY A 50 -2.22 -12.05 8.89
C GLY A 50 -1.10 -11.06 8.57
N ALA A 51 -1.10 -10.48 7.36
CA ALA A 51 -0.12 -9.48 6.97
C ALA A 51 -0.27 -8.20 7.80
N GLU A 52 0.84 -7.61 8.25
CA GLU A 52 0.80 -6.44 9.13
C GLU A 52 0.39 -5.18 8.37
N VAL A 53 -0.34 -4.32 9.07
CA VAL A 53 -0.85 -3.06 8.53
C VAL A 53 -0.35 -1.90 9.39
N GLY A 54 0.21 -0.91 8.72
CA GLY A 54 0.48 0.42 9.28
C GLY A 54 -0.38 1.48 8.61
N ILE A 55 -0.41 2.67 9.20
CA ILE A 55 -1.13 3.82 8.67
C ILE A 55 -0.12 4.81 8.08
N LEU A 56 -0.18 5.02 6.76
CA LEU A 56 0.52 6.09 6.08
C LEU A 56 -0.35 7.36 6.12
N THR A 57 0.20 8.46 6.59
CA THR A 57 -0.41 9.78 6.48
C THR A 57 0.34 10.60 5.43
N THR A 58 -0.38 11.06 4.41
CA THR A 58 0.12 11.93 3.33
C THR A 58 -0.63 13.26 3.33
N ILE A 59 -0.07 14.30 2.71
CA ILE A 59 -0.79 15.56 2.46
C ILE A 59 -1.54 15.48 1.13
N GLY A 60 -2.85 15.72 1.15
CA GLY A 60 -3.69 15.67 -0.04
C GLY A 60 -3.28 16.73 -1.06
N ARG A 61 -2.71 16.34 -2.22
CA ARG A 61 -2.16 17.28 -3.22
C ARG A 61 -3.12 18.34 -3.75
N LYS A 62 -4.43 18.09 -3.66
CA LYS A 62 -5.49 19.02 -4.07
C LYS A 62 -6.10 19.80 -2.90
N SER A 63 -6.08 19.22 -1.70
CA SER A 63 -6.82 19.75 -0.55
C SER A 63 -5.94 20.36 0.53
N GLY A 64 -4.63 20.09 0.56
CA GLY A 64 -3.76 20.44 1.69
C GLY A 64 -3.97 19.62 2.96
N GLU A 65 -5.13 18.95 3.10
CA GLU A 65 -5.46 18.16 4.28
C GLU A 65 -4.67 16.84 4.43
N PRO A 66 -4.37 16.41 5.68
CA PRO A 66 -3.85 15.07 5.96
C PRO A 66 -4.80 13.95 5.50
N ARG A 67 -4.24 12.90 4.91
CA ARG A 67 -4.93 11.73 4.37
C ARG A 67 -4.26 10.44 4.85
N ASP A 68 -5.01 9.67 5.61
CA ASP A 68 -4.58 8.36 6.09
C ASP A 68 -4.89 7.25 5.09
N SER A 69 -3.98 6.29 4.97
CA SER A 69 -4.12 5.08 4.17
C SER A 69 -3.56 3.88 4.94
N PRO A 70 -4.37 2.85 5.24
CA PRO A 70 -3.87 1.62 5.82
C PRO A 70 -3.16 0.80 4.76
N LEU A 71 -1.90 0.42 5.00
CA LEU A 71 -1.05 -0.26 4.03
C LEU A 71 -0.32 -1.43 4.65
N LEU A 72 -0.14 -2.48 3.84
CA LEU A 72 0.89 -3.48 4.08
C LEU A 72 2.26 -2.82 3.93
N PHE A 73 3.20 -3.21 4.77
CA PHE A 73 4.55 -2.67 4.75
C PHE A 73 5.58 -3.75 5.05
N LEU A 74 6.74 -3.64 4.44
CA LEU A 74 7.95 -4.33 4.85
C LEU A 74 8.82 -3.33 5.61
N GLN A 75 9.37 -3.73 6.75
CA GLN A 75 10.23 -2.87 7.57
C GLN A 75 11.64 -3.46 7.66
N GLU A 76 12.65 -2.65 7.34
CA GLU A 76 14.07 -2.99 7.46
C GLU A 76 14.76 -1.91 8.31
N GLY A 77 14.92 -2.19 9.61
CA GLY A 77 15.37 -1.18 10.56
C GLY A 77 14.42 0.03 10.57
N PRO A 78 14.90 1.25 10.30
CA PRO A 78 14.06 2.44 10.26
C PRO A 78 13.40 2.68 8.88
N ARG A 79 13.77 1.92 7.85
CA ARG A 79 13.20 2.02 6.50
C ARG A 79 11.86 1.28 6.44
N ILE A 80 10.89 1.92 5.77
CA ILE A 80 9.60 1.33 5.44
C ILE A 80 9.46 1.22 3.93
N VAL A 81 9.05 0.04 3.44
CA VAL A 81 8.82 -0.24 2.02
C VAL A 81 7.33 -0.51 1.80
N LEU A 82 6.73 0.26 0.89
CA LEU A 82 5.29 0.26 0.60
C LEU A 82 5.04 -0.11 -0.87
N VAL A 83 3.86 -0.65 -1.15
CA VAL A 83 3.46 -1.01 -2.52
C VAL A 83 2.18 -0.29 -2.92
N ALA A 84 2.27 0.52 -3.98
CA ALA A 84 1.12 1.23 -4.56
C ALA A 84 0.26 0.31 -5.45
N SER A 85 -0.11 -0.86 -4.92
CA SER A 85 -0.79 -1.91 -5.69
C SER A 85 -2.27 -1.64 -5.92
N GLN A 86 -2.97 -1.03 -4.96
CA GLN A 86 -4.42 -0.84 -4.98
C GLN A 86 -5.19 -2.11 -5.43
N GLY A 87 -4.73 -3.29 -5.00
CA GLY A 87 -5.32 -4.58 -5.37
C GLY A 87 -5.18 -4.95 -6.86
N GLY A 88 -4.20 -4.40 -7.57
CA GLY A 88 -4.00 -4.64 -9.00
C GLY A 88 -4.92 -3.84 -9.91
N ARG A 89 -5.59 -2.79 -9.39
CA ARG A 89 -6.39 -1.88 -10.22
C ARG A 89 -5.52 -1.13 -11.22
N ALA A 90 -6.12 -0.73 -12.33
CA ALA A 90 -5.46 -0.05 -13.46
C ALA A 90 -4.94 1.35 -13.12
N THR A 91 -5.41 1.96 -12.03
CA THR A 91 -4.98 3.28 -11.58
C THR A 91 -4.13 3.22 -10.32
N ASN A 92 -3.25 4.20 -10.15
CA ASN A 92 -2.49 4.36 -8.93
C ASN A 92 -3.37 4.91 -7.80
N PRO A 93 -3.10 4.53 -6.53
CA PRO A 93 -3.86 5.02 -5.39
C PRO A 93 -3.58 6.49 -5.13
N MET A 94 -4.56 7.19 -4.55
CA MET A 94 -4.47 8.63 -4.30
C MET A 94 -3.30 9.01 -3.38
N TRP A 95 -2.95 8.17 -2.39
CA TRP A 95 -1.81 8.41 -1.51
C TRP A 95 -0.47 8.41 -2.27
N TYR A 96 -0.34 7.60 -3.33
CA TYR A 96 0.82 7.62 -4.21
C TYR A 96 0.87 8.91 -5.02
N LEU A 97 -0.29 9.39 -5.48
CA LEU A 97 -0.34 10.68 -6.15
C LEU A 97 -0.03 11.85 -5.22
N ASN A 98 -0.38 11.73 -3.93
CA ASN A 98 -0.04 12.71 -2.89
C ASN A 98 1.47 12.75 -2.64
N LEU A 99 2.14 11.60 -2.45
CA LEU A 99 3.58 11.58 -2.16
C LEU A 99 4.42 12.11 -3.33
N LYS A 100 3.97 11.93 -4.58
CA LYS A 100 4.64 12.52 -5.74
C LYS A 100 4.59 14.04 -5.73
N ALA A 101 3.63 14.65 -5.03
CA ALA A 101 3.54 16.10 -4.86
C ALA A 101 4.24 16.59 -3.59
N ASN A 102 4.22 15.79 -2.52
CA ASN A 102 4.93 16.08 -1.27
C ASN A 102 5.49 14.76 -0.68
N PRO A 103 6.82 14.53 -0.72
CA PRO A 103 7.41 13.28 -0.27
C PRO A 103 7.45 13.13 1.26
N GLN A 104 7.16 14.18 2.03
CA GLN A 104 7.17 14.12 3.48
C GLN A 104 5.91 13.42 4.00
N VAL A 105 6.10 12.33 4.74
CA VAL A 105 5.02 11.48 5.24
C VAL A 105 5.26 11.11 6.69
N THR A 106 4.19 10.69 7.37
CA THR A 106 4.32 9.96 8.62
C THR A 106 3.78 8.54 8.45
N PHE A 107 4.43 7.60 9.12
CA PHE A 107 4.02 6.20 9.12
C PHE A 107 3.86 5.69 10.55
N GLN A 108 2.66 5.21 10.86
CA GLN A 108 2.31 4.67 12.17
C GLN A 108 2.20 3.16 12.11
N THR A 109 2.97 2.46 12.92
CA THR A 109 2.86 1.01 13.16
C THR A 109 2.30 0.76 14.57
N LYS A 110 2.22 -0.50 14.99
CA LYS A 110 1.86 -0.82 16.39
C LYS A 110 2.91 -0.32 17.39
N THR A 111 4.16 -0.12 16.95
CA THR A 111 5.30 0.18 17.84
C THR A 111 5.58 1.67 17.96
N GLY A 112 5.05 2.49 17.05
CA GLY A 112 5.23 3.95 17.11
C GLY A 112 4.90 4.64 15.79
N THR A 113 5.21 5.93 15.74
CA THR A 113 5.06 6.78 14.56
C THR A 113 6.42 7.33 14.15
N SER A 114 6.74 7.29 12.86
CA SER A 114 7.97 7.82 12.28
C SER A 114 7.66 8.86 11.21
N THR A 115 8.48 9.91 11.13
CA THR A 115 8.47 10.87 10.01
C THR A 115 9.51 10.42 8.99
N LEU A 116 9.11 10.32 7.72
CA LEU A 116 9.93 9.71 6.66
C LEU A 116 9.84 10.54 5.38
N ALA A 117 10.88 10.45 4.56
CA ALA A 117 10.89 10.95 3.19
C ALA A 117 10.64 9.79 2.21
N ALA A 118 9.57 9.91 1.41
CA ALA A 118 9.16 8.91 0.44
C ALA A 118 9.72 9.17 -0.96
N ARG A 119 10.18 8.11 -1.63
CA ARG A 119 10.59 8.13 -3.04
C ARG A 119 10.24 6.82 -3.73
N ASP A 120 10.22 6.85 -5.05
CA ASP A 120 10.10 5.62 -5.83
C ASP A 120 11.38 4.78 -5.67
N ALA A 121 11.20 3.47 -5.59
CA ALA A 121 12.31 2.53 -5.68
C ALA A 121 12.93 2.59 -7.09
N ASN A 122 14.26 2.62 -7.17
CA ASN A 122 14.97 2.45 -8.43
C ASN A 122 14.89 0.99 -8.91
N ASP A 123 15.38 0.68 -10.11
CA ASP A 123 15.23 -0.67 -10.66
C ASP A 123 15.97 -1.76 -9.85
N ALA A 124 17.16 -1.47 -9.32
CA ALA A 124 17.90 -2.41 -8.48
C ALA A 124 17.15 -2.70 -7.16
N GLU A 125 16.61 -1.66 -6.52
CA GLU A 125 15.78 -1.80 -5.32
C GLU A 125 14.49 -2.58 -5.61
N ARG A 126 13.92 -2.43 -6.81
CA ARG A 126 12.74 -3.21 -7.19
C ARG A 126 13.06 -4.69 -7.32
N ASP A 127 14.19 -5.02 -7.93
CA ASP A 127 14.65 -6.41 -8.07
C ASP A 127 14.95 -7.02 -6.70
N GLU A 128 15.47 -6.23 -5.76
CA GLU A 128 15.69 -6.64 -4.38
C GLU A 128 14.38 -6.86 -3.61
N TYR A 129 13.44 -5.91 -3.69
CA TYR A 129 12.28 -5.88 -2.81
C TYR A 129 11.11 -6.74 -3.29
N TRP A 130 10.93 -6.97 -4.59
CA TRP A 130 9.81 -7.80 -5.06
C TRP A 130 9.81 -9.22 -4.46
N PRO A 131 10.93 -9.96 -4.44
CA PRO A 131 10.97 -11.27 -3.79
C PRO A 131 10.57 -11.23 -2.31
N LYS A 132 11.05 -10.22 -1.57
CA LYS A 132 10.71 -10.03 -0.14
C LYS A 132 9.21 -9.72 0.04
N LEU A 133 8.67 -8.85 -0.81
CA LEU A 133 7.26 -8.46 -0.80
C LEU A 133 6.34 -9.63 -1.17
N ASP A 134 6.71 -10.44 -2.15
CA ASP A 134 5.96 -11.64 -2.53
C ASP A 134 5.99 -12.71 -1.43
N ALA A 135 7.13 -12.87 -0.75
CA ALA A 135 7.24 -13.75 0.42
C ALA A 135 6.36 -13.27 1.58
N MET A 136 6.31 -11.95 1.81
CA MET A 136 5.46 -11.34 2.83
C MET A 136 3.96 -11.45 2.48
N TYR A 137 3.59 -11.22 1.22
CA TYR A 137 2.22 -11.23 0.76
C TYR A 137 2.11 -11.69 -0.70
N ALA A 138 1.95 -12.99 -0.88
CA ALA A 138 1.96 -13.66 -2.18
C ALA A 138 0.95 -13.13 -3.21
N ASP A 139 -0.11 -12.43 -2.79
CA ASP A 139 -1.07 -11.83 -3.73
C ASP A 139 -0.50 -10.61 -4.48
N PHE A 140 0.67 -10.08 -4.12
CA PHE A 140 1.32 -9.06 -4.95
C PHE A 140 1.71 -9.56 -6.35
N ALA A 141 2.10 -10.83 -6.48
CA ALA A 141 2.32 -11.46 -7.79
C ALA A 141 1.03 -11.48 -8.62
N ASN A 142 -0.11 -11.80 -7.97
CA ASN A 142 -1.42 -11.73 -8.60
C ASN A 142 -1.76 -10.32 -9.04
N TYR A 143 -1.59 -9.32 -8.17
CA TYR A 143 -1.92 -7.93 -8.49
C TYR A 143 -1.13 -7.38 -9.67
N ARG A 144 0.15 -7.76 -9.80
CA ARG A 144 0.98 -7.42 -10.98
C ARG A 144 0.45 -8.05 -12.27
N SER A 145 -0.21 -9.20 -12.21
CA SER A 145 -0.83 -9.83 -13.39
C SER A 145 -2.18 -9.22 -13.80
N TYR A 146 -2.77 -8.35 -12.97
CA TYR A 146 -4.11 -7.79 -13.21
C TYR A 146 -4.09 -6.43 -13.93
N THR A 147 -2.90 -5.87 -14.17
CA THR A 147 -2.73 -4.53 -14.72
C THR A 147 -1.44 -4.42 -15.53
N ASP A 148 -1.47 -3.61 -16.58
CA ASP A 148 -0.31 -3.31 -17.41
C ASP A 148 0.60 -2.23 -16.80
N ARG A 149 0.15 -1.52 -15.75
CA ARG A 149 0.98 -0.48 -15.13
C ARG A 149 2.09 -1.12 -14.31
N LYS A 150 3.29 -0.52 -14.38
CA LYS A 150 4.38 -0.83 -13.44
C LYS A 150 3.95 -0.41 -12.03
N ILE A 151 3.54 -1.38 -11.21
CA ILE A 151 3.14 -1.12 -9.82
C ILE A 151 4.33 -0.49 -9.06
N PRO A 152 4.17 0.71 -8.48
CA PRO A 152 5.24 1.37 -7.75
C PRO A 152 5.56 0.65 -6.43
N ILE A 153 6.85 0.52 -6.15
CA ILE A 153 7.39 0.29 -4.81
C ILE A 153 7.88 1.65 -4.33
N VAL A 154 7.50 2.03 -3.11
CA VAL A 154 7.87 3.29 -2.49
C VAL A 154 8.77 2.98 -1.30
N ILE A 155 9.95 3.60 -1.29
CA ILE A 155 10.90 3.54 -0.18
C ILE A 155 10.68 4.79 0.67
N CYS A 156 10.47 4.58 1.96
CA CYS A 156 10.34 5.63 2.97
C CYS A 156 11.51 5.50 3.95
N ASP A 157 12.47 6.40 3.82
CA ASP A 157 13.65 6.47 4.69
C ASP A 157 13.46 7.57 5.76
N PRO A 158 14.12 7.48 6.93
CA PRO A 158 14.20 8.59 7.87
C PRO A 158 14.66 9.86 7.16
N ALA A 159 13.94 10.95 7.42
CA ALA A 159 14.27 12.27 6.89
C ALA A 159 15.56 12.84 7.51
#